data_AF-A0A7S4JQN5-F1
#
_entry.id   AF-A0A7S4JQN5-F1
#
_cell.length_a   1.000
_cell.length_b   1.000
_cell.length_c   1.000
_cell.angle_alpha   90.00
_cell.angle_beta   90.00
_cell.angle_gamma   90.00
#
_symmetry.space_group_name_H-M   'P 1'
#
loop_
_entity.id
_entity.type
_entity.pdbx_description
1 polymer ?
#
loop_
_entity_poly.entity_id
_entity_poly.type
_entity_poly.pdbx_seq_one_letter_code
_entity_poly.pdbx_strand_id
1 'polypeptide(L)'
;EYAHAIDLSRIEHDEDVLWTAEHREEPQELVDRIYCFLLELREQEVQELALVGHSGWLLAMLAAVCDCGPHRRLASWFETCEIRSVVLTFEDRLTEAVGKLRMDD
;
A
#
# COMPACT_ATOMS: atom_id res chain seq x y z
N GLU A 1 22.73 12.45 25.38
CA GLU A 1 21.27 12.22 25.51
C GLU A 1 20.72 12.22 24.10
N TYR A 2 20.32 11.05 23.58
CA TYR A 2 19.72 10.98 22.25
C TYR A 2 18.24 11.24 22.42
N ALA A 3 17.78 12.43 22.04
CA ALA A 3 16.36 12.69 21.91
C ALA A 3 15.86 11.84 20.74
N HIS A 4 15.21 10.72 21.03
CA HIS A 4 14.48 9.92 20.04
C HIS A 4 13.22 10.69 19.66
N ALA A 5 13.38 11.77 18.90
CA ALA A 5 12.26 12.54 18.38
C ALA A 5 11.67 11.78 17.18
N ILE A 6 10.37 11.53 17.24
CA ILE A 6 9.60 11.01 16.11
C ILE A 6 9.36 12.19 15.16
N ASP A 7 9.76 12.04 13.91
CA ASP A 7 9.47 13.02 12.87
C ASP A 7 8.03 12.84 12.38
N LEU A 8 7.17 13.80 12.71
CA LEU A 8 5.77 13.86 12.29
C LEU A 8 5.52 15.01 11.29
N SER A 9 6.57 15.62 10.74
CA SER A 9 6.46 16.79 9.85
C SER A 9 5.67 16.55 8.56
N ARG A 10 5.49 15.27 8.19
CA ARG A 10 4.71 14.83 7.03
C ARG A 10 3.22 14.62 7.30
N ILE A 11 2.79 14.69 8.56
CA ILE A 11 1.37 14.63 8.90
C ILE A 11 0.79 16.03 8.68
N GLU A 12 -0.12 16.15 7.71
CA GLU A 12 -0.72 17.43 7.35
C GLU A 12 -1.74 17.90 8.39
N HIS A 13 -2.53 16.96 8.94
CA HIS A 13 -3.63 17.22 9.86
C HIS A 13 -3.68 16.17 10.98
N ASP A 14 -4.04 16.59 12.19
CA ASP A 14 -4.22 15.70 13.36
C ASP A 14 -5.64 15.10 13.42
N GLU A 15 -6.58 15.64 12.64
CA GLU A 15 -7.96 15.17 12.57
C GLU A 15 -8.08 13.92 11.68
N ASP A 16 -8.89 12.95 12.11
CA ASP A 16 -9.25 11.79 11.28
C ASP A 16 -10.32 12.20 10.25
N VAL A 17 -9.86 12.70 9.11
CA VAL A 17 -10.72 13.13 8.00
C VAL A 17 -11.42 11.98 7.26
N LEU A 18 -11.00 10.73 7.52
CA LEU A 18 -11.59 9.54 6.89
C LEU A 18 -12.76 8.99 7.70
N TRP A 19 -12.82 9.30 9.00
CA TRP A 19 -13.92 8.89 9.86
C TRP A 19 -15.14 9.81 9.68
N THR A 20 -16.30 9.20 9.45
CA THR A 20 -17.60 9.89 9.48
C THR A 20 -18.61 9.07 10.27
N ALA A 21 -19.63 9.74 10.83
CA ALA A 21 -20.65 9.05 11.63
C ALA A 21 -21.61 8.22 10.76
N GLU A 22 -21.82 8.63 9.52
CA GLU A 22 -22.82 8.05 8.61
C GLU A 22 -22.25 7.04 7.61
N HIS A 23 -20.94 7.08 7.36
CA HIS A 23 -20.28 6.23 6.37
C HIS A 23 -19.10 5.49 6.98
N ARG A 24 -19.15 4.17 6.90
CA ARG A 24 -18.04 3.29 7.27
C ARG A 24 -17.24 2.99 6.01
N GLU A 25 -15.91 3.05 6.11
CA GLU A 25 -15.02 2.70 5.01
C GLU A 25 -15.38 1.34 4.39
N GLU A 26 -15.69 1.36 3.10
CA GLU A 26 -16.02 0.20 2.30
C GLU A 26 -14.73 -0.52 1.86
N PRO A 27 -14.79 -1.84 1.58
CA PRO A 27 -13.60 -2.59 1.17
C PRO A 27 -12.87 -2.01 -0.05
N GLN A 28 -13.60 -1.41 -1.00
CA GLN A 28 -12.99 -0.77 -2.17
C GLN A 28 -12.24 0.51 -1.80
N GLU A 29 -12.81 1.33 -0.91
CA GLU A 29 -12.18 2.57 -0.43
C GLU A 29 -10.88 2.27 0.31
N LEU A 30 -10.87 1.21 1.12
CA LEU A 30 -9.66 0.70 1.77
C LEU A 30 -8.59 0.32 0.74
N VAL A 31 -8.96 -0.45 -0.30
CA VAL A 31 -8.04 -0.90 -1.35
C VAL A 31 -7.49 0.29 -2.14
N ASP A 32 -8.34 1.24 -2.52
CA ASP A 32 -7.94 2.45 -3.25
C ASP A 32 -6.98 3.29 -2.41
N ARG A 33 -7.24 3.45 -1.12
CA ARG A 33 -6.36 4.17 -0.19
C ARG A 33 -5.02 3.49 -0.01
N ILE A 34 -4.99 2.16 0.10
CA ILE A 34 -3.73 1.41 0.14
C ILE A 34 -2.94 1.61 -1.15
N TYR A 35 -3.62 1.58 -2.31
CA TYR A 35 -2.96 1.79 -3.59
C TYR A 35 -2.34 3.19 -3.70
N CYS A 36 -3.08 4.25 -3.31
CA CYS A 36 -2.56 5.61 -3.24
C CYS A 36 -1.33 5.71 -2.32
N PHE A 37 -1.39 5.12 -1.12
CA PHE A 37 -0.26 5.08 -0.20
C PHE A 37 1.00 4.44 -0.84
N LEU A 38 0.84 3.32 -1.56
CA LEU A 38 1.96 2.66 -2.24
C LEU A 38 2.51 3.51 -3.41
N LEU A 39 1.67 4.25 -4.13
CA LEU A 39 2.13 5.19 -5.16
C LEU A 39 2.93 6.34 -4.56
N GLU A 40 2.45 6.94 -3.47
CA GLU A 40 3.21 7.97 -2.75
C GLU A 40 4.54 7.42 -2.23
N LEU A 41 4.53 6.20 -1.71
CA LEU A 41 5.74 5.54 -1.23
C LEU A 41 6.77 5.31 -2.36
N ARG A 42 6.31 4.95 -3.57
CA ARG A 42 7.16 4.82 -4.75
C ARG A 42 7.92 6.10 -5.07
N GLU A 43 7.32 7.26 -4.83
CA GLU A 43 7.92 8.57 -5.11
C GLU A 43 9.00 8.97 -4.09
N GLN A 44 9.08 8.30 -2.94
CA GLN A 44 9.89 8.74 -1.79
C GLN A 44 11.35 8.23 -1.79
N GLU A 45 11.85 7.55 -2.83
CA GLU A 45 13.21 6.98 -2.90
C GLU A 45 13.67 6.18 -1.65
N VAL A 46 12.73 5.57 -0.92
CA VAL A 46 13.01 4.82 0.31
C VAL A 46 13.55 3.42 -0.02
N GLN A 47 14.70 3.06 0.53
CA GLN A 47 15.31 1.73 0.34
C GLN A 47 14.82 0.68 1.34
N GLU A 48 14.64 1.08 2.60
CA GLU A 48 14.19 0.19 3.68
C GLU A 48 13.16 0.91 4.54
N LEU A 49 12.06 0.25 4.84
CA LEU A 49 11.00 0.78 5.70
C LEU A 49 10.39 -0.34 6.54
N ALA A 50 9.92 0.04 7.73
CA ALA A 50 9.07 -0.80 8.55
C ALA A 50 7.64 -0.26 8.51
N LEU A 51 6.71 -1.05 7.96
CA LEU A 51 5.29 -0.72 7.96
C LEU A 51 4.62 -1.41 9.14
N VAL A 52 4.12 -0.61 10.09
CA VAL A 52 3.41 -1.10 11.28
C VAL A 52 1.95 -0.71 11.15
N GLY A 53 1.05 -1.68 11.26
CA GLY A 53 -0.38 -1.44 11.11
C GLY A 53 -1.21 -2.62 11.56
N HIS A 54 -2.51 -2.56 11.27
CA HIS A 54 -3.45 -3.62 11.63
C HIS A 54 -3.44 -4.75 10.60
N SER A 55 -3.69 -5.97 11.07
CA SER A 55 -3.72 -7.19 10.24
C SER A 55 -4.66 -7.08 9.05
N GLY A 56 -5.84 -6.47 9.21
CA GLY A 56 -6.80 -6.27 8.13
C GLY A 56 -6.26 -5.38 7.00
N TRP A 57 -5.56 -4.30 7.35
CA TRP A 57 -4.94 -3.39 6.39
C TRP A 57 -3.76 -4.08 5.68
N LEU A 58 -2.87 -4.72 6.44
CA LEU A 58 -1.70 -5.44 5.89
C LEU A 58 -2.11 -6.60 4.98
N LEU A 59 -3.18 -7.32 5.35
CA LEU A 59 -3.77 -8.37 4.53
C LEU A 59 -4.34 -7.79 3.24
N ALA A 60 -5.15 -6.72 3.32
CA ALA A 60 -5.73 -6.09 2.14
C ALA A 60 -4.65 -5.60 1.17
N MET A 61 -3.56 -5.01 1.68
CA MET A 61 -2.41 -4.62 0.87
C MET A 61 -1.82 -5.81 0.09
N LEU A 62 -1.46 -6.89 0.78
CA LEU A 62 -0.79 -8.02 0.14
C LEU A 62 -1.73 -8.90 -0.70
N ALA A 63 -3.03 -8.95 -0.36
CA ALA A 63 -4.00 -9.81 -1.02
C ALA A 63 -4.74 -9.16 -2.19
N ALA A 64 -4.99 -7.85 -2.13
CA ALA A 64 -5.81 -7.15 -3.12
C ALA A 64 -5.01 -6.16 -3.97
N VAL A 65 -3.94 -5.56 -3.43
CA VAL A 65 -3.18 -4.51 -4.13
C VAL A 65 -1.89 -5.07 -4.72
N CYS A 66 -1.11 -5.83 -3.95
CA CYS A 66 0.15 -6.40 -4.42
C CYS A 66 -0.05 -7.73 -5.14
N ASP A 67 0.77 -7.99 -6.17
CA ASP A 67 0.91 -9.32 -6.74
C ASP A 67 1.97 -10.11 -5.97
N CYS A 68 1.53 -11.04 -5.12
CA CYS A 68 2.43 -11.92 -4.37
C CYS A 68 2.92 -13.14 -5.19
N GLY A 69 2.49 -13.30 -6.46
CA GLY A 69 2.88 -14.41 -7.33
C GLY A 69 2.72 -15.81 -6.66
N PRO A 70 3.78 -16.64 -6.62
CA PRO A 70 3.73 -17.95 -5.95
C PRO A 70 3.71 -17.85 -4.41
N HIS A 71 4.09 -16.70 -3.84
CA HIS A 71 4.21 -16.47 -2.39
C HIS A 71 2.88 -16.09 -1.75
N ARG A 72 1.79 -16.77 -2.10
CA ARG A 72 0.42 -16.47 -1.61
C ARG A 72 0.28 -16.47 -0.09
N ARG A 73 1.19 -17.13 0.65
CA ARG A 73 1.23 -17.08 2.12
C ARG A 73 1.54 -15.69 2.67
N LEU A 74 2.17 -14.80 1.89
CA LEU A 74 2.36 -13.41 2.30
C LEU A 74 1.01 -12.70 2.44
N ALA A 75 0.02 -13.08 1.64
CA ALA A 75 -1.36 -12.60 1.68
C ALA A 75 -2.25 -13.39 2.66
N SER A 76 -1.71 -13.79 3.82
CA SER A 76 -2.51 -14.36 4.92
C SER A 76 -2.61 -13.40 6.10
N TRP A 77 -3.58 -13.64 6.97
CA TRP A 77 -3.74 -12.89 8.22
C TRP A 77 -2.42 -12.81 9.00
N PHE A 78 -2.17 -11.66 9.64
CA PHE A 78 -1.02 -11.44 10.51
C PHE A 78 -1.44 -11.64 11.96
N GLU A 79 -0.66 -12.41 12.70
CA GLU A 79 -0.78 -12.49 14.16
C GLU A 79 -0.29 -11.19 14.82
N THR A 80 -0.71 -10.96 16.06
CA THR A 80 -0.26 -9.78 16.82
C THR A 80 1.25 -9.82 17.00
N CYS A 81 1.93 -8.72 16.65
CA CYS A 81 3.39 -8.60 16.64
C CYS A 81 4.12 -9.51 15.63
N GLU A 82 3.42 -10.09 14.66
CA GLU A 82 4.06 -10.79 13.56
C GLU A 82 4.78 -9.80 12.64
N ILE A 83 5.99 -10.16 12.21
CA ILE A 83 6.78 -9.39 11.25
C ILE A 83 6.99 -10.26 10.00
N ARG A 84 6.79 -9.67 8.82
CA ARG A 84 7.18 -10.26 7.53
C ARG A 84 8.11 -9.32 6.79
N SER A 85 9.31 -9.80 6.48
CA SER A 85 10.23 -9.10 5.57
C SER A 85 9.86 -9.44 4.13
N VAL A 86 9.62 -8.42 3.32
CA VAL A 86 9.26 -8.56 1.90
C VAL A 86 10.07 -7.59 1.06
N VAL A 87 10.27 -7.94 -0.21
CA VAL A 87 10.77 -7.00 -1.22
C VAL A 87 9.56 -6.50 -2.00
N LEU A 88 9.32 -5.20 -1.95
CA LEU A 88 8.28 -4.54 -2.72
C LEU A 88 8.88 -3.96 -4.00
N THR A 89 8.31 -4.30 -5.15
CA THR A 89 8.70 -3.75 -6.45
C THR A 89 7.52 -3.04 -7.10
N PHE A 90 7.81 -1.94 -7.80
CA PHE A 90 6.83 -1.19 -8.57
C PHE A 90 7.09 -1.41 -10.06
N GLU A 91 6.05 -1.81 -10.79
CA GLU A 91 6.12 -2.03 -12.23
C GLU A 91 5.14 -1.10 -12.95
N ASP A 92 5.65 -0.32 -13.89
CA ASP A 92 4.79 0.42 -14.81
C ASP A 92 4.20 -0.55 -15.82
N ARG A 93 2.89 -0.78 -15.73
CA ARG A 93 2.18 -1.46 -16.80
C ARG A 93 2.02 -0.49 -17.96
N LEU A 94 2.99 -0.51 -18.88
CA LEU A 94 2.80 0.03 -20.22
C LEU A 94 1.57 -0.68 -20.81
N THR A 95 0.50 0.06 -21.05
CA THR A 95 -0.69 -0.50 -21.68
C THR A 95 -0.30 -0.85 -23.11
N GLU A 96 -0.13 -2.13 -23.43
CA GLU A 96 0.09 -2.65 -24.79
C GLU A 96 -1.15 -2.46 -25.71
N ALA A 97 -2.00 -1.48 -25.42
CA ALA A 97 -3.24 -1.22 -26.15
C ALA A 97 -3.07 -0.27 -27.36
N VAL A 98 -1.88 0.31 -27.59
CA VAL A 98 -1.66 1.25 -28.71
C VAL A 98 -1.01 0.57 -29.94
N GLY A 99 -0.50 -0.66 -29.81
CA GLY A 99 0.23 -1.35 -30.89
C GLY A 99 -0.60 -2.22 -31.84
N LYS A 100 -1.85 -2.58 -31.49
CA LYS A 100 -2.69 -3.51 -32.30
C LYS A 100 -3.74 -2.85 -33.18
N LEU A 101 -3.84 -1.52 -33.22
CA LEU A 101 -4.79 -0.77 -34.06
C LEU A 101 -4.13 -0.13 -35.30
N ARG A 102 -2.90 -0.51 -35.64
CA ARG A 102 -2.13 0.11 -36.74
C ARG A 102 -1.52 -0.87 -37.75
N MET A 103 -2.06 -2.09 -37.83
CA MET A 103 -1.63 -3.09 -38.81
C MET A 103 -2.86 -3.75 -39.43
N ASP A 104 -3.64 -2.95 -40.14
CA ASP A 104 -4.57 -3.38 -41.19
C ASP A 104 -4.63 -2.23 -42.21
N ASP A 105 -3.55 -2.11 -43.00
CA ASP A 105 -3.50 -1.40 -44.30
C ASP A 105 -3.39 -2.47 -45.41
#